data_AF-X1GBF2-F1
#
_entry.id   AF-X1GBF2-F1
#
_cell.length_a   1.000
_cell.length_b   1.000
_cell.length_c   1.000
_cell.angle_alpha   90.00
_cell.angle_beta   90.00
_cell.angle_gamma   90.00
#
_symmetry.space_group_name_H-M   'P 1'
#
loop_
_entity.id
_entity.type
_entity.pdbx_description
1 polymer ?
#
loop_
_entity_poly.entity_id
_entity_poly.type
_entity_poly.pdbx_seq_one_letter_code
_entity_poly.pdbx_strand_id
1 'polypeptide(L)'
;MAEQTVTLEPGESKAVSFEVIADVAKTYSVTVDGLTGTFRATTVPVANLRVENLDITPSEVYVGEKVAISVVVTNYGGASGSRTITCTVT
;
A
#
# COMPACT_ATOMS: atom_id res chain seq x y z
N MET A 1 -5.22 -10.39 -25.23
CA MET A 1 -4.19 -10.35 -26.28
C MET A 1 -4.39 -9.05 -27.04
N ALA A 2 -3.32 -8.30 -27.30
CA ALA A 2 -3.37 -7.07 -28.07
C ALA A 2 -2.39 -7.24 -29.25
N GLU A 3 -2.76 -6.73 -30.41
CA GLU A 3 -1.95 -6.77 -31.63
C GLU A 3 -1.93 -5.38 -32.27
N GLN A 4 -0.82 -5.05 -32.93
CA GLN A 4 -0.68 -3.79 -33.65
C GLN A 4 0.14 -4.01 -34.91
N THR A 5 -0.43 -3.62 -36.05
CA THR A 5 0.27 -3.60 -37.34
C THR A 5 1.08 -2.31 -37.45
N VAL A 6 2.35 -2.44 -37.84
CA VAL A 6 3.26 -1.30 -38.02
C VAL A 6 3.89 -1.38 -39.41
N THR A 7 3.78 -0.28 -40.16
CA THR A 7 4.45 -0.08 -41.45
C THR A 7 5.56 0.93 -41.26
N LEU A 8 6.77 0.63 -41.74
CA LEU A 8 7.95 1.49 -41.65
C LEU A 8 8.62 1.57 -43.01
N GLU A 9 9.10 2.76 -43.36
CA GLU A 9 9.98 2.95 -44.51
C GLU A 9 11.42 2.49 -44.20
N PRO A 10 12.26 2.27 -45.23
CA PRO A 10 13.66 1.88 -45.01
C PRO A 10 14.42 2.87 -44.11
N GLY A 11 14.96 2.37 -43.00
CA GLY A 11 15.70 3.18 -42.02
C GLY A 11 14.83 3.93 -41.00
N GLU A 12 13.50 3.84 -41.11
CA GLU A 12 12.57 4.40 -40.12
C GLU A 12 12.55 3.53 -38.85
N SER A 13 12.40 4.17 -37.69
CA SER A 13 12.22 3.49 -36.41
C SER A 13 11.02 4.08 -35.69
N LYS A 14 10.19 3.22 -35.11
CA LYS A 14 8.99 3.61 -34.36
C LYS A 14 8.91 2.82 -33.06
N ALA A 15 8.61 3.52 -31.97
CA ALA A 15 8.29 2.88 -30.70
C ALA A 15 6.85 2.34 -30.74
N VAL A 16 6.66 1.12 -30.26
CA VAL A 16 5.35 0.46 -30.11
C VAL A 16 5.16 0.13 -28.64
N SER A 17 4.02 0.48 -28.07
CA SER A 17 3.71 0.28 -26.65
C SER A 17 2.39 -0.46 -26.48
N PHE A 18 2.36 -1.38 -25.52
CA PHE A 18 1.15 -2.11 -25.12
C PHE A 18 0.89 -1.84 -23.64
N GLU A 19 -0.39 -1.74 -23.27
CA GLU A 19 -0.82 -1.59 -21.88
C GLU A 19 -1.56 -2.84 -21.42
N VAL A 20 -1.28 -3.29 -20.19
CA VAL A 20 -1.92 -4.45 -19.57
C VAL A 20 -2.25 -4.10 -18.13
N ILE A 21 -3.47 -4.40 -17.70
CA ILE A 21 -3.90 -4.32 -16.30
C ILE A 21 -3.75 -5.71 -15.68
N ALA A 22 -3.08 -5.79 -14.54
CA ALA A 22 -2.88 -7.04 -13.80
C ALA A 22 -3.75 -7.07 -12.54
N ASP A 23 -4.82 -7.87 -12.56
CA ASP A 23 -5.81 -7.89 -11.46
C ASP A 23 -5.39 -8.76 -10.27
N VAL A 24 -4.47 -9.69 -10.48
CA VAL A 24 -4.02 -10.64 -9.44
C VAL A 24 -2.54 -10.45 -9.16
N ALA A 25 -2.18 -10.39 -7.88
CA ALA A 25 -0.80 -10.36 -7.44
C ALA A 25 -0.09 -11.69 -7.76
N LYS A 26 0.79 -11.65 -8.76
CA LYS A 26 1.65 -12.76 -9.20
C LYS A 26 2.72 -12.24 -10.17
N THR A 27 3.63 -13.11 -10.54
CA THR A 27 4.54 -12.88 -11.67
C THR A 27 3.82 -13.20 -12.99
N TYR A 28 3.89 -12.28 -13.95
CA TYR A 28 3.38 -12.46 -15.30
C TYR A 28 4.55 -12.57 -16.28
N SER A 29 4.47 -13.54 -17.18
CA SER A 29 5.36 -13.63 -18.34
C SER A 29 4.75 -12.87 -19.49
N VAL A 30 5.57 -12.10 -20.20
CA VAL A 30 5.20 -11.31 -21.37
C VAL A 30 6.00 -11.81 -22.55
N THR A 31 5.33 -11.94 -23.70
CA THR A 31 5.97 -12.29 -24.97
C THR A 31 5.52 -11.30 -26.03
N VAL A 32 6.47 -10.68 -26.73
CA VAL A 32 6.23 -9.78 -27.86
C VAL A 32 7.14 -10.25 -28.99
N ASP A 33 6.55 -10.88 -30.01
CA ASP A 33 7.25 -11.39 -31.19
C ASP A 33 8.53 -12.18 -30.86
N GLY A 34 8.43 -13.16 -29.95
CA GLY A 34 9.55 -14.00 -29.52
C GLY A 34 10.46 -13.38 -28.46
N LEU A 35 10.39 -12.07 -28.21
CA LEU A 35 11.05 -11.45 -27.06
C LEU A 35 10.26 -11.74 -25.79
N THR A 36 10.93 -12.21 -24.75
CA THR A 36 10.31 -12.56 -23.48
C THR A 36 10.81 -11.69 -22.35
N GLY A 37 9.92 -11.34 -21.43
CA GLY A 37 10.23 -10.67 -20.17
C GLY A 37 9.22 -11.04 -19.10
N THR A 38 9.44 -10.56 -17.88
CA THR A 38 8.51 -10.77 -16.77
C THR A 38 8.31 -9.50 -15.99
N PHE A 39 7.12 -9.32 -15.43
CA PHE A 39 6.88 -8.34 -14.37
C PHE A 39 6.13 -8.97 -13.21
N ARG A 40 6.22 -8.37 -12.02
CA ARG A 40 5.52 -8.84 -10.82
C ARG A 40 4.45 -7.84 -10.42
N ALA A 41 3.20 -8.28 -10.40
CA ALA A 41 2.11 -7.55 -9.77
C ALA A 41 2.09 -7.89 -8.27
N THR A 42 1.96 -6.87 -7.43
CA THR A 42 1.81 -7.03 -5.98
C THR A 42 0.50 -6.39 -5.54
N THR A 43 -0.06 -6.84 -4.42
CA THR A 43 -1.21 -6.17 -3.81
C THR A 43 -0.83 -4.76 -3.37
N VAL A 44 -1.79 -3.84 -3.41
CA VAL A 44 -1.62 -2.50 -2.85
C VAL A 44 -1.28 -2.65 -1.35
N PRO A 45 -0.20 -2.04 -0.85
CA PRO A 45 0.11 -2.10 0.56
C PRO A 45 -1.03 -1.46 1.37
N VAL A 46 -1.35 -2.03 2.52
CA VAL A 46 -2.38 -1.52 3.43
C VAL A 46 -1.75 -1.05 4.74
N ALA A 47 -2.38 -0.08 5.40
CA ALA A 47 -2.02 0.29 6.75
C ALA A 47 -2.50 -0.77 7.76
N ASN A 48 -1.73 -1.00 8.81
CA ASN A 48 -2.06 -1.92 9.91
C ASN A 48 -1.78 -1.20 11.23
N LEU A 49 -2.70 -0.31 11.62
CA LEU A 49 -2.61 0.55 12.80
C LEU A 49 -3.10 -0.18 14.05
N ARG A 50 -2.18 -0.43 14.99
CA ARG A 50 -2.45 -1.06 16.27
C ARG A 50 -2.22 -0.08 17.41
N VAL A 51 -3.04 -0.20 18.45
CA VAL A 51 -3.00 0.63 19.65
C VAL A 51 -2.55 -0.26 20.80
N GLU A 52 -1.43 0.09 21.42
CA GLU A 52 -0.69 -0.75 22.36
C GLU A 52 -0.19 0.13 23.52
N ASN A 53 0.33 -0.48 24.60
CA ASN A 53 0.97 0.21 25.73
C ASN A 53 0.10 1.34 26.35
N LEU A 54 -1.10 0.98 26.81
CA LEU A 54 -1.92 1.91 27.60
C LEU A 54 -1.24 2.19 28.94
N ASP A 55 -0.96 3.46 29.20
CA ASP A 55 -0.43 3.95 30.47
C ASP A 55 -1.34 5.02 31.05
N ILE A 56 -1.62 4.91 32.35
CA ILE A 56 -2.47 5.85 33.10
C ILE A 56 -1.72 6.21 34.37
N THR A 57 -1.38 7.49 34.51
CA THR A 57 -0.57 7.97 35.62
C THR A 57 -1.06 9.34 36.13
N PRO A 58 -1.29 9.52 37.44
CA PRO A 58 -1.30 8.48 38.49
C PRO A 58 -2.58 7.62 38.47
N SER A 59 -2.54 6.46 39.12
CA SER A 59 -3.69 5.53 39.19
C SER A 59 -4.76 5.93 40.19
N GLU A 60 -4.46 6.87 41.09
CA GLU A 60 -5.37 7.41 42.10
C GLU A 60 -5.13 8.91 42.24
N VAL A 61 -6.22 9.67 42.34
CA VAL A 61 -6.24 11.13 42.42
C VAL A 61 -7.39 11.62 43.27
N TYR A 62 -7.24 12.79 43.88
CA TYR A 62 -8.34 13.52 44.50
C TYR A 62 -9.20 14.23 43.44
N VAL A 63 -10.44 14.58 43.83
CA VAL A 63 -11.37 15.30 42.94
C VAL A 63 -10.76 16.65 42.51
N GLY A 64 -10.72 16.87 41.20
CA GLY A 64 -10.16 18.08 40.58
C GLY A 64 -8.70 17.97 40.15
N GLU A 65 -8.02 16.86 40.47
CA GLU A 65 -6.66 16.60 40.00
C GLU A 65 -6.64 16.03 38.56
N LYS A 66 -5.47 16.11 37.92
CA LYS A 66 -5.27 15.65 36.54
C LYS A 66 -4.73 14.23 36.50
N VAL A 67 -5.23 13.43 35.56
CA VAL A 67 -4.71 12.12 35.20
C VAL A 67 -4.19 12.17 33.77
N ALA A 68 -2.98 11.67 33.53
CA ALA A 68 -2.45 11.49 32.19
C ALA A 68 -2.82 10.09 31.68
N ILE A 69 -3.39 10.01 30.47
CA ILE A 69 -3.73 8.76 29.79
C ILE A 69 -3.00 8.78 28.45
N SER A 70 -2.22 7.75 28.17
CA SER A 70 -1.46 7.64 26.93
C SER A 70 -1.52 6.23 26.34
N VAL A 71 -1.40 6.15 25.02
CA VAL A 71 -1.29 4.90 24.26
C VAL A 71 -0.23 5.08 23.18
N VAL A 72 0.37 3.98 22.74
CA VAL A 72 1.26 3.95 21.57
C VAL A 72 0.48 3.47 20.36
N VAL A 73 0.63 4.16 19.23
CA VAL A 73 0.01 3.75 17.95
C VAL A 73 1.12 3.42 16.96
N THR A 74 1.12 2.20 16.44
CA THR A 74 2.14 1.72 15.50
C THR A 74 1.51 1.20 14.21
N ASN A 75 2.06 1.62 13.07
CA ASN A 75 1.68 1.09 11.76
C ASN A 75 2.63 -0.04 11.36
N TYR A 76 2.14 -1.28 11.42
CA TYR A 76 2.87 -2.47 10.96
C TYR A 76 2.64 -2.75 9.46
N GLY A 77 1.91 -1.87 8.78
CA GLY A 77 1.54 -2.00 7.37
C GLY A 77 2.56 -1.33 6.44
N GLY A 78 2.43 -1.63 5.15
CA GLY A 78 3.30 -1.07 4.11
C GLY A 78 2.82 0.25 3.52
N ALA A 79 1.67 0.76 3.97
CA ALA A 79 1.08 2.01 3.47
C ALA A 79 0.68 2.93 4.61
N SER A 80 0.59 4.23 4.31
CA SER A 80 0.01 5.22 5.21
C SER A 80 -1.49 4.96 5.41
N GLY A 81 -1.99 5.29 6.59
CA GLY A 81 -3.40 5.19 6.92
C GLY A 81 -3.73 6.01 8.16
N SER A 82 -5.02 6.16 8.44
CA SER A 82 -5.53 6.91 9.59
C SER A 82 -6.52 6.06 10.39
N ARG A 83 -6.57 6.31 11.69
CA ARG A 83 -7.53 5.68 12.61
C ARG A 83 -7.90 6.69 13.70
N THR A 84 -9.20 6.90 13.90
CA THR A 84 -9.70 7.69 15.02
C THR A 84 -9.57 6.90 16.31
N ILE A 85 -8.97 7.50 17.34
CA ILE A 85 -8.87 6.91 18.68
C ILE A 85 -9.73 7.72 19.63
N THR A 86 -10.62 7.04 20.33
CA THR A 86 -11.52 7.63 21.31
C THR A 86 -11.08 7.21 22.71
N CYS A 87 -10.92 8.19 23.59
CA CYS A 87 -10.72 7.96 25.01
C CYS A 87 -12.04 8.30 25.73
N THR A 88 -12.63 7.34 26.44
CA THR A 88 -13.85 7.53 27.22
C THR A 88 -13.56 7.31 28.69
N VAL A 89 -14.06 8.20 29.54
CA VAL A 89 -14.02 8.09 31.01
C VAL A 89 -15.46 7.99 31.48
N THR A 90 -15.78 7.00 32.31
CA THR A 90 -17.12 6.71 32.83
C THR A 90 -17.14 6.77 34.34
#